data_AF-A0A2E7AX32-F1
#
_entry.id   AF-A0A2E7AX32-F1
#
_cell.length_a   1.000
_cell.length_b   1.000
_cell.length_c   1.000
_cell.angle_alpha   90.00
_cell.angle_beta   90.00
_cell.angle_gamma   90.00
#
_symmetry.space_group_name_H-M   'P 1'
#
loop_
_entity.id
_entity.type
_entity.pdbx_description
1 polymer ?
#
loop_
_entity_poly.entity_id
_entity_poly.type
_entity_poly.pdbx_seq_one_letter_code
_entity_poly.pdbx_strand_id
1 'polypeptide(L)'
;QIIELNKTKEKEAARDLANIFSSPMYQTGLSLLLNKFSEDFTMKDATKFNRTELDAMSYMAYNMNSVAMMTFNRQLSFTSVAQFMQPVNTIMGKRLRVFICMVRENAKALLQDDRVDEVLFDYTLWLLDRMDELPAPEAPMNILHANWKP
;
A
#
# COMPACT_ATOMS: atom_id res chain seq x y z
N GLN A 1 30.05 -6.75 12.80
CA GLN A 1 28.91 -7.40 13.49
C GLN A 1 27.62 -6.60 13.37
N ILE A 2 27.50 -5.36 13.89
CA ILE A 2 26.25 -4.57 13.77
C ILE A 2 25.87 -4.26 12.30
N ILE A 3 26.84 -3.91 11.45
CA ILE A 3 26.60 -3.60 10.03
C ILE A 3 26.09 -4.83 9.26
N GLU A 4 26.66 -6.01 9.50
CA GLU A 4 26.21 -7.26 8.87
C GLU A 4 24.84 -7.69 9.37
N LEU A 5 24.57 -7.55 10.66
CA LEU A 5 23.25 -7.80 11.25
C LEU A 5 22.17 -6.91 10.61
N ASN A 6 22.47 -5.63 10.41
CA ASN A 6 21.55 -4.68 9.76
C ASN A 6 21.30 -5.06 8.29
N LYS A 7 22.34 -5.43 7.54
CA LYS A 7 22.21 -5.91 6.15
C LYS A 7 21.39 -7.20 6.04
N THR A 8 21.53 -8.12 6.99
CA THR A 8 20.73 -9.36 7.02
C THR A 8 19.26 -9.05 7.29
N LYS A 9 18.96 -8.21 8.28
CA LYS A 9 17.59 -7.77 8.58
C LYS A 9 16.93 -7.06 7.40
N GLU A 10 17.68 -6.22 6.70
CA GLU A 10 17.19 -5.53 5.50
C GLU A 10 16.87 -6.49 4.35
N LYS A 11 17.68 -7.53 4.14
CA LYS A 11 17.42 -8.58 3.15
C LYS A 11 16.18 -9.42 3.49
N GLU A 12 16.01 -9.78 4.76
CA GLU A 12 14.84 -10.51 5.23
C GLU A 12 13.56 -9.68 5.04
N ALA A 13 13.60 -8.41 5.46
CA ALA A 13 12.55 -7.43 5.24
C ALA A 13 12.15 -7.30 3.76
N ALA A 14 13.15 -7.17 2.86
CA ALA A 14 12.91 -7.08 1.42
C ALA A 14 12.27 -8.36 0.86
N ARG A 15 12.68 -9.53 1.36
CA ARG A 15 12.10 -10.82 0.96
C ARG A 15 10.65 -10.96 1.42
N ASP A 16 10.35 -10.57 2.65
CA ASP A 16 8.99 -10.63 3.20
C ASP A 16 8.05 -9.69 2.42
N LEU A 17 8.50 -8.48 2.12
CA LEU A 17 7.78 -7.55 1.23
C LEU A 17 7.54 -8.15 -0.15
N ALA A 18 8.58 -8.72 -0.77
CA ALA A 18 8.45 -9.35 -2.08
C ALA A 18 7.43 -10.51 -2.04
N ASN A 19 7.42 -11.32 -0.97
CA ASN A 19 6.45 -12.39 -0.81
C ASN A 19 5.02 -11.84 -0.73
N ILE A 20 4.78 -10.81 0.08
CA ILE A 20 3.47 -10.15 0.20
C ILE A 20 3.00 -9.62 -1.16
N PHE A 21 3.87 -8.88 -1.87
CA PHE A 21 3.52 -8.26 -3.15
C PHE A 21 3.41 -9.26 -4.31
N SER A 22 4.02 -10.45 -4.18
CA SER A 22 3.88 -11.55 -5.13
C SER A 22 2.57 -12.34 -4.96
N SER A 23 1.83 -12.12 -3.87
CA SER A 23 0.57 -12.81 -3.60
C SER A 23 -0.45 -12.52 -4.72
N PRO A 24 -1.08 -13.56 -5.31
CA PRO A 24 -2.13 -13.36 -6.32
C PRO A 24 -3.29 -12.50 -5.81
N MET A 25 -3.63 -12.59 -4.52
CA MET A 25 -4.68 -11.76 -3.92
C MET A 25 -4.27 -10.29 -3.85
N TYR A 26 -3.01 -10.02 -3.50
CA TYR A 26 -2.48 -8.65 -3.50
C TYR A 26 -2.51 -8.05 -4.90
N GLN A 27 -2.02 -8.79 -5.90
CA GLN A 27 -2.04 -8.36 -7.30
C GLN A 27 -3.46 -8.19 -7.85
N THR A 28 -4.40 -9.04 -7.43
CA THR A 28 -5.81 -8.89 -7.77
C THR A 28 -6.40 -7.61 -7.17
N GLY A 29 -6.15 -7.33 -5.89
CA GLY A 29 -6.57 -6.07 -5.25
C GLY A 29 -6.00 -4.84 -5.96
N LEU A 30 -4.71 -4.89 -6.33
CA LEU A 30 -4.06 -3.83 -7.10
C LEU A 30 -4.73 -3.64 -8.48
N SER A 31 -5.00 -4.74 -9.19
CA SER A 31 -5.70 -4.69 -10.47
C SER A 31 -7.11 -4.09 -10.34
N LEU A 32 -7.83 -4.41 -9.27
CA LEU A 32 -9.15 -3.84 -9.01
C LEU A 32 -9.08 -2.33 -8.75
N LEU A 33 -8.10 -1.87 -7.97
CA LEU A 33 -7.87 -0.43 -7.78
C LEU A 33 -7.59 0.29 -9.12
N LEU A 34 -6.79 -0.30 -10.00
CA LEU A 34 -6.49 0.30 -11.31
C LEU A 34 -7.71 0.35 -12.23
N ASN A 35 -8.45 -0.75 -12.31
CA ASN A 35 -9.45 -0.96 -13.37
C ASN A 35 -10.88 -0.62 -12.95
N LYS A 36 -11.19 -0.66 -11.65
CA LYS A 36 -12.57 -0.52 -11.15
C LYS A 36 -12.80 0.62 -10.16
N PHE A 37 -11.76 1.09 -9.47
CA PHE A 37 -11.88 2.22 -8.54
C PHE A 37 -11.56 3.53 -9.24
N SER A 38 -12.55 4.32 -9.62
CA SER A 38 -12.34 5.70 -10.03
C SER A 38 -12.07 6.62 -8.82
N GLU A 39 -11.63 7.86 -9.06
CA GLU A 39 -11.40 8.83 -7.97
C GLU A 39 -12.71 9.28 -7.30
N ASP A 40 -13.85 9.09 -7.95
CA ASP A 40 -15.21 9.38 -7.48
C ASP A 40 -15.98 8.11 -7.03
N PHE A 41 -15.27 7.01 -6.77
CA PHE A 41 -15.87 5.74 -6.40
C PHE A 41 -16.71 5.84 -5.12
N THR A 42 -17.91 5.25 -5.13
CA THR A 42 -18.85 5.33 -4.01
C THR A 42 -19.16 3.97 -3.37
N MET A 43 -19.78 3.98 -2.18
CA MET A 43 -20.33 2.77 -1.56
C MET A 43 -21.32 2.01 -2.46
N LYS A 44 -22.06 2.71 -3.32
CA LYS A 44 -22.97 2.07 -4.29
C LYS A 44 -22.20 1.32 -5.38
N ASP A 45 -21.00 1.75 -5.72
CA ASP A 45 -20.15 1.04 -6.67
C ASP A 45 -19.52 -0.19 -6.04
N ALA A 46 -19.23 -0.15 -4.73
CA ALA A 46 -18.75 -1.31 -3.98
C ALA A 46 -19.73 -2.49 -4.03
N THR A 47 -21.05 -2.26 -4.12
CA THR A 47 -22.04 -3.35 -4.21
C THR A 47 -21.96 -4.14 -5.52
N LYS A 48 -21.23 -3.64 -6.53
CA LYS A 48 -21.03 -4.33 -7.82
C LYS A 48 -19.88 -5.35 -7.76
N PHE A 49 -19.11 -5.36 -6.68
CA PHE A 49 -17.99 -6.27 -6.50
C PHE A 49 -18.50 -7.63 -6.06
N ASN A 50 -17.94 -8.68 -6.64
CA ASN A 50 -18.19 -10.02 -6.14
C ASN A 50 -17.37 -10.28 -4.86
N ARG A 51 -17.70 -11.37 -4.16
CA ARG A 51 -17.04 -11.74 -2.91
C ARG A 51 -15.52 -11.87 -3.04
N THR A 52 -15.03 -12.53 -4.08
CA THR A 52 -13.59 -12.71 -4.31
C THR A 52 -12.87 -11.39 -4.52
N GLU A 53 -13.52 -10.44 -5.18
CA GLU A 53 -12.96 -9.10 -5.38
C GLU A 53 -12.90 -8.30 -4.07
N LEU A 54 -13.93 -8.40 -3.23
CA LEU A 54 -13.93 -7.80 -1.90
C LEU A 54 -12.87 -8.43 -0.99
N ASP A 55 -12.70 -9.75 -1.05
CA ASP A 55 -11.67 -10.47 -0.30
C ASP A 55 -10.26 -10.04 -0.75
N ALA A 56 -10.03 -9.87 -2.06
CA ALA A 56 -8.77 -9.39 -2.60
C ALA A 56 -8.46 -7.93 -2.19
N MET A 57 -9.46 -7.04 -2.25
CA MET A 57 -9.33 -5.65 -1.79
C MET A 57 -9.00 -5.56 -0.30
N SER A 58 -9.71 -6.36 0.51
CA SER A 58 -9.47 -6.43 1.96
C SER A 58 -8.07 -6.97 2.25
N TYR A 59 -7.68 -8.07 1.60
CA TYR A 59 -6.35 -8.65 1.74
C TYR A 59 -5.25 -7.64 1.41
N MET A 60 -5.38 -6.94 0.28
CA MET A 60 -4.43 -5.92 -0.12
C MET A 60 -4.34 -4.79 0.92
N ALA A 61 -5.47 -4.25 1.37
CA ALA A 61 -5.50 -3.15 2.33
C ALA A 61 -4.93 -3.51 3.70
N TYR A 62 -5.22 -4.71 4.22
CA TYR A 62 -4.63 -5.20 5.47
C TYR A 62 -3.13 -5.40 5.34
N ASN A 63 -2.64 -5.97 4.24
CA ASN A 63 -1.21 -6.15 4.03
C ASN A 63 -0.49 -4.80 3.88
N MET A 64 -1.09 -3.83 3.19
CA MET A 64 -0.57 -2.47 3.11
C MET A 64 -0.45 -1.82 4.49
N ASN A 65 -1.47 -2.00 5.34
CA ASN A 65 -1.44 -1.46 6.70
C ASN A 65 -0.38 -2.15 7.56
N SER A 66 -0.22 -3.46 7.43
CA SER A 66 0.84 -4.22 8.11
C SER A 66 2.23 -3.72 7.70
N VAL A 67 2.47 -3.54 6.39
CA VAL A 67 3.73 -2.97 5.88
C VAL A 67 3.96 -1.58 6.45
N ALA A 68 2.94 -0.73 6.49
CA ALA A 68 3.03 0.60 7.06
C ALA A 68 3.35 0.57 8.56
N MET A 69 2.70 -0.29 9.34
CA MET A 69 2.97 -0.48 10.77
C MET A 69 4.41 -0.95 11.02
N MET A 70 4.88 -1.93 10.24
CA MET A 70 6.26 -2.43 10.36
C MET A 70 7.28 -1.34 9.99
N THR A 71 6.95 -0.49 9.01
CA THR A 71 7.77 0.65 8.61
C THR A 71 7.82 1.71 9.72
N PHE A 72 6.67 2.08 10.27
CA PHE A 72 6.57 3.02 11.39
C PHE A 72 7.39 2.56 12.60
N ASN A 73 7.33 1.27 12.91
CA ASN A 73 8.09 0.66 14.01
C ASN A 73 9.56 0.35 13.67
N ARG A 74 10.06 0.81 12.50
CA ARG A 74 11.44 0.64 12.03
C ARG A 74 11.87 -0.83 11.87
N GLN A 75 10.91 -1.74 11.70
CA GLN A 75 11.17 -3.14 11.35
C GLN A 75 11.45 -3.26 9.85
N LEU A 76 10.80 -2.42 9.04
CA LEU A 76 11.11 -2.20 7.63
C LEU A 76 11.73 -0.81 7.45
N SER A 77 12.74 -0.71 6.58
CA SER A 77 13.28 0.58 6.18
C SER A 77 12.27 1.31 5.29
N PHE A 78 11.97 2.56 5.63
CA PHE A 78 11.09 3.42 4.81
C PHE A 78 11.62 3.55 3.38
N THR A 79 12.94 3.67 3.19
CA THR A 79 13.57 3.75 1.87
C THR A 79 13.30 2.48 1.05
N SER A 80 13.44 1.29 1.64
CA SER A 80 13.18 0.03 0.94
C SER A 80 11.71 -0.08 0.56
N VAL A 81 10.79 0.27 1.46
CA VAL A 81 9.35 0.25 1.20
C VAL A 81 8.97 1.23 0.09
N ALA A 82 9.49 2.46 0.14
CA ALA A 82 9.25 3.49 -0.87
C ALA A 82 9.73 3.05 -2.27
N GLN A 83 10.86 2.34 -2.39
CA GLN A 83 11.33 1.83 -3.69
C GLN A 83 10.32 0.91 -4.39
N PHE A 84 9.59 0.09 -3.62
CA PHE A 84 8.54 -0.77 -4.18
C PHE A 84 7.21 -0.04 -4.36
N MET A 85 6.86 0.82 -3.41
CA MET A 85 5.49 1.33 -3.28
C MET A 85 5.30 2.75 -3.80
N GLN A 86 6.34 3.58 -3.93
CA GLN A 86 6.20 4.95 -4.43
C GLN A 86 5.60 5.01 -5.84
N PRO A 87 6.04 4.19 -6.83
CA PRO A 87 5.42 4.21 -8.16
C PRO A 87 3.93 3.83 -8.12
N VAL A 88 3.60 2.84 -7.27
CA VAL A 88 2.22 2.42 -7.04
C VAL A 88 1.42 3.55 -6.40
N ASN A 89 1.97 4.23 -5.39
CA ASN A 89 1.33 5.35 -4.72
C ASN A 89 1.10 6.54 -5.67
N THR A 90 2.05 6.86 -6.55
CA THR A 90 1.88 7.94 -7.54
C THR A 90 0.68 7.67 -8.46
N ILE A 91 0.48 6.41 -8.87
CA ILE A 91 -0.60 6.04 -9.81
C ILE A 91 -1.92 5.80 -9.08
N MET A 92 -1.88 5.20 -7.90
CA MET A 92 -3.04 4.58 -7.25
C MET A 92 -3.34 5.13 -5.86
N GLY A 93 -2.46 5.97 -5.30
CA GLY A 93 -2.55 6.47 -3.94
C GLY A 93 -3.85 7.20 -3.66
N LYS A 94 -4.35 8.00 -4.60
CA LYS A 94 -5.67 8.65 -4.50
C LYS A 94 -6.80 7.64 -4.40
N ARG A 95 -6.81 6.64 -5.29
CA ARG A 95 -7.86 5.59 -5.34
C ARG A 95 -7.85 4.72 -4.09
N LEU A 96 -6.65 4.42 -3.57
CA LEU A 96 -6.50 3.71 -2.31
C LEU A 96 -7.02 4.51 -1.11
N ARG A 97 -6.78 5.83 -1.07
CA ARG A 97 -7.35 6.71 -0.02
C ARG A 97 -8.88 6.74 -0.08
N VAL A 98 -9.47 6.84 -1.27
CA VAL A 98 -10.92 6.76 -1.45
C VAL A 98 -11.46 5.43 -0.91
N PHE A 99 -10.81 4.32 -1.28
CA PHE A 99 -11.19 3.00 -0.75
C PHE A 99 -11.12 2.93 0.79
N ILE A 100 -10.04 3.42 1.40
CA ILE A 100 -9.89 3.42 2.86
C ILE A 100 -10.97 4.27 3.54
N CYS A 101 -11.24 5.47 3.02
CA CYS A 101 -12.29 6.35 3.56
C CYS A 101 -13.65 5.67 3.51
N MET A 102 -13.99 5.07 2.37
CA MET A 102 -15.22 4.33 2.18
C MET A 102 -15.37 3.16 3.18
N VAL A 103 -14.30 2.38 3.40
CA VAL A 103 -14.33 1.28 4.37
C VAL A 103 -14.50 1.80 5.80
N ARG A 104 -13.84 2.90 6.17
CA ARG A 104 -14.00 3.56 7.47
C ARG A 104 -15.42 4.07 7.69
N GLU A 105 -16.00 4.76 6.71
CA GLU A 105 -17.38 5.25 6.77
C GLU A 105 -18.39 4.12 6.97
N ASN A 106 -18.21 3.01 6.24
CA ASN A 106 -19.05 1.84 6.40
C ASN A 106 -18.90 1.19 7.80
N ALA A 107 -17.67 1.07 8.30
CA ALA A 107 -17.41 0.55 9.64
C ALA A 107 -18.02 1.45 10.73
N LYS A 108 -17.91 2.78 10.62
CA LYS A 108 -18.58 3.73 11.53
C LYS A 108 -20.08 3.53 11.58
N ALA A 109 -20.72 3.42 10.40
CA ALA A 109 -22.16 3.22 10.31
C ALA A 109 -22.61 1.90 10.96
N LEU A 110 -21.82 0.82 10.81
CA LEU A 110 -22.14 -0.50 11.37
C LEU A 110 -21.88 -0.59 12.87
N LEU A 111 -20.76 -0.03 13.34
CA LEU A 111 -20.31 -0.15 14.73
C LEU A 111 -20.84 0.98 15.63
N GLN A 112 -21.33 2.07 15.04
CA GLN A 112 -21.72 3.29 15.75
C GLN A 112 -20.58 3.86 16.61
N ASP A 113 -19.35 3.80 16.09
CA ASP A 113 -18.13 4.24 16.77
C ASP A 113 -17.31 5.17 15.87
N ASP A 114 -17.19 6.43 16.25
CA ASP A 114 -16.44 7.43 15.49
C ASP A 114 -14.92 7.23 15.55
N ARG A 115 -14.42 6.43 16.50
CA ARG A 115 -12.98 6.14 16.66
C ARG A 115 -12.42 5.22 15.58
N VAL A 116 -13.27 4.73 14.66
CA VAL A 116 -12.83 3.91 13.51
C VAL A 116 -11.75 4.61 12.69
N ASP A 117 -11.81 5.95 12.56
CA ASP A 117 -10.78 6.73 11.84
C ASP A 117 -9.40 6.65 12.49
N GLU A 118 -9.34 6.46 13.80
CA GLU A 118 -8.10 6.43 14.58
C GLU A 118 -7.43 5.04 14.53
N VAL A 119 -8.15 4.02 14.08
CA VAL A 119 -7.72 2.62 14.21
C VAL A 119 -7.60 1.93 12.85
N LEU A 120 -8.58 2.08 11.97
CA LEU A 120 -8.68 1.27 10.77
C LEU A 120 -7.82 1.86 9.65
N PHE A 121 -6.75 1.17 9.26
CA PHE A 121 -5.86 1.59 8.15
C PHE A 121 -5.14 2.93 8.31
N ASP A 122 -5.01 3.43 9.54
CA ASP A 122 -4.36 4.73 9.81
C ASP A 122 -2.89 4.75 9.38
N TYR A 123 -2.17 3.66 9.64
CA TYR A 123 -0.79 3.53 9.21
C TYR A 123 -0.66 3.52 7.69
N THR A 124 -1.59 2.91 6.96
CA THR A 124 -1.59 2.99 5.50
C THR A 124 -1.62 4.44 5.05
N LEU A 125 -2.56 5.25 5.56
CA LEU A 125 -2.66 6.67 5.19
C LEU A 125 -1.37 7.42 5.54
N TRP A 126 -0.84 7.22 6.75
CA TRP A 126 0.45 7.78 7.15
C TRP A 126 1.58 7.42 6.17
N LEU A 127 1.66 6.17 5.73
CA LEU A 127 2.69 5.71 4.80
C LEU A 127 2.53 6.37 3.43
N LEU A 128 1.30 6.46 2.91
CA LEU A 128 1.04 7.13 1.62
C LEU A 128 1.42 8.61 1.70
N ASP A 129 1.07 9.30 2.79
CA ASP A 129 1.37 10.73 2.97
C ASP A 129 2.87 10.97 3.06
N ARG A 130 3.61 10.11 3.78
CA ARG A 130 5.08 10.18 3.82
C ARG A 130 5.72 9.90 2.46
N MET A 131 5.12 9.05 1.64
CA MET A 131 5.61 8.79 0.28
C MET A 131 5.31 9.95 -0.68
N ASP A 132 4.25 10.73 -0.46
CA ASP A 132 3.94 11.91 -1.27
C ASP A 132 4.94 13.07 -1.02
N GLU A 133 5.63 13.06 0.12
CA GLU A 133 6.72 14.01 0.44
C GLU A 133 8.03 13.67 -0.29
N LEU A 134 8.16 12.47 -0.86
CA LEU A 134 9.35 12.08 -1.60
C LEU A 134 9.43 12.81 -2.95
N PRO A 135 10.63 13.13 -3.43
CA PRO A 135 10.79 13.72 -4.75
C PRO A 135 10.20 12.77 -5.80
N ALA A 136 9.51 13.35 -6.78
CA ALA A 136 9.07 12.61 -7.95
C ALA A 136 10.29 12.04 -8.69
N PRO A 137 10.19 10.85 -9.30
CA PRO A 137 11.26 10.32 -10.15
C PRO A 137 11.59 11.32 -11.26
N GLU A 138 12.88 11.63 -11.43
CA GLU A 138 13.34 12.61 -12.44
C GLU A 138 13.02 12.17 -13.87
N ALA A 139 13.12 10.87 -14.14
CA ALA A 139 12.74 10.22 -15.39
C ALA A 139 12.55 8.70 -15.17
N PRO A 140 11.96 7.97 -16.13
CA PRO A 140 11.91 6.52 -16.10
C PRO A 140 13.30 5.88 -15.89
N MET A 141 13.36 4.82 -15.07
CA MET A 141 14.64 4.17 -14.72
C MET A 141 15.40 3.63 -15.94
N ASN A 142 14.69 3.16 -16.98
CA ASN A 142 15.29 2.70 -18.23
C ASN A 142 15.97 3.83 -19.03
N ILE A 143 15.67 5.10 -18.73
CA ILE A 143 16.30 6.28 -19.30
C ILE A 143 17.47 6.71 -18.42
N LEU A 144 17.25 6.89 -17.12
CA LEU A 144 18.29 7.33 -16.16
C LEU A 144 19.49 6.36 -16.11
N HIS A 145 19.21 5.07 -16.23
CA HIS A 145 20.20 4.00 -16.09
C HIS A 145 20.42 3.22 -17.38
N ALA A 146 20.29 3.88 -18.54
CA ALA A 146 20.48 3.25 -19.85
C ALA A 146 21.84 2.54 -20.02
N ASN A 147 22.87 2.97 -19.27
CA ASN A 147 24.23 2.42 -19.31
C ASN A 147 24.56 1.48 -18.13
N TRP A 148 23.58 1.10 -17.31
CA TRP A 148 23.82 0.24 -16.16
C TRP A 148 24.28 -1.15 -16.57
N LYS A 149 25.27 -1.70 -15.85
CA LYS A 149 25.80 -3.05 -16.03
C LYS A 149 25.65 -3.83 -14.72
N PRO A 150 25.24 -5.11 -14.78
CA PRO A 150 25.05 -5.97 -13.61
C PRO A 150 26.35 -6.29 -12.85
#